data_AF-A0A811RD40-F1
#
_entry.id   AF-A0A811RD40-F1
#
_cell.length_a   1.000
_cell.length_b   1.000
_cell.length_c   1.000
_cell.angle_alpha   90.00
_cell.angle_beta   90.00
_cell.angle_gamma   90.00
#
_symmetry.space_group_name_H-M   'P 1'
#
loop_
_entity.id
_entity.type
_entity.pdbx_description
1 polymer ?
#
loop_
_entity_poly.entity_id
_entity_poly.type
_entity_poly.pdbx_seq_one_letter_code
_entity_poly.pdbx_strand_id
1 'polypeptide(L)'
;MPYPEEPQNVAHTSSAYRAYVKHTDDAARVDRFNTSKALFGCKLAEGAPVSSHVIKMIGYIESLQRLGFPLDDDLAADVILQSLPASFEPFILNYHMNGLKKSLTELDGMLKTIEASLRKTPGHVMIV
;
A
#
# COMPACT_ATOMS: atom_id res chain seq x y z
N MET A 1 8.46 17.49 7.62
CA MET A 1 9.41 18.29 8.42
C MET A 1 10.49 17.33 8.92
N PRO A 2 11.77 17.73 8.98
CA PRO A 2 12.78 16.90 9.64
C PRO A 2 12.49 16.81 11.15
N TYR A 3 12.75 15.65 11.75
CA TYR A 3 12.61 15.43 13.18
C TYR A 3 13.56 16.38 13.94
N PRO A 4 13.15 16.92 15.12
CA PRO A 4 14.06 17.69 15.95
C PRO A 4 15.28 16.84 16.36
N GLU A 5 16.44 17.47 16.46
CA GLU A 5 17.67 16.83 16.96
C GLU A 5 17.53 16.48 18.45
N GLU A 6 18.06 15.32 18.86
CA GLU A 6 18.02 14.91 20.26
C GLU A 6 18.82 15.90 21.13
N PRO A 7 18.22 16.44 22.21
CA PRO A 7 18.89 17.43 23.02
C PRO A 7 20.06 16.81 23.79
N GLN A 8 21.28 17.24 23.46
CA GLN A 8 22.50 16.80 24.14
C GLN A 8 22.60 17.44 25.53
N ASN A 9 22.99 16.65 26.54
CA ASN A 9 23.26 17.11 27.91
C ASN A 9 22.03 17.54 28.76
N VAL A 10 20.83 17.04 28.43
CA VAL A 10 19.65 17.12 29.31
C VAL A 10 19.36 15.76 29.92
N ALA A 11 19.03 15.74 31.22
CA ALA A 11 18.60 14.52 31.88
C ALA A 11 17.30 14.00 31.23
N HIS A 12 17.20 12.70 30.98
CA HIS A 12 15.99 12.05 30.43
C HIS A 12 14.73 12.29 31.26
N THR A 13 14.87 12.64 32.55
CA THR A 13 13.76 12.98 33.46
C THR A 13 13.29 14.43 33.36
N SER A 14 14.04 15.28 32.65
CA SER A 14 13.75 16.72 32.49
C SER A 14 12.48 16.96 31.67
N SER A 15 11.81 18.07 31.96
CA SER A 15 10.64 18.53 31.19
C SER A 15 10.98 18.74 29.71
N ALA A 16 12.19 19.21 29.39
CA ALA A 16 12.65 19.42 28.02
C ALA A 16 12.74 18.10 27.24
N TYR A 17 13.30 17.04 27.84
CA TYR A 17 13.38 15.72 27.22
C TYR A 17 12.00 15.09 27.02
N ARG A 18 11.10 15.24 28.01
CA ARG A 18 9.70 14.78 27.88
C ARG A 18 8.94 15.50 26.77
N ALA A 19 9.15 16.81 26.62
CA ALA A 19 8.54 17.59 25.55
C ALA A 19 9.07 17.20 24.17
N TYR A 20 10.37 16.91 24.06
CA TYR A 20 11.00 16.37 22.86
C TYR A 20 10.36 15.03 22.46
N VAL A 21 10.33 14.05 23.36
CA VAL A 21 9.72 12.73 23.11
C VAL A 21 8.25 12.86 22.70
N LYS A 22 7.49 13.71 23.41
CA LYS A 22 6.08 13.95 23.05
C LYS A 22 5.94 14.51 21.64
N HIS A 23 6.80 15.46 21.25
CA HIS A 23 6.76 16.06 19.92
C HIS A 23 7.14 15.05 18.82
N THR A 24 8.16 14.20 19.07
CA THR A 24 8.56 13.15 18.13
C THR A 24 7.47 12.08 17.98
N ASP A 25 6.82 11.69 19.07
CA ASP A 25 5.71 10.74 19.06
C ASP A 25 4.48 11.31 18.34
N ASP A 26 4.19 12.59 18.56
CA ASP A 26 3.12 13.31 17.86
C ASP A 26 3.40 13.35 16.34
N ALA A 27 4.64 13.64 15.94
CA ALA A 27 5.06 13.64 14.55
C ALA A 27 4.97 12.23 13.91
N ALA A 28 5.51 11.21 14.57
CA ALA A 28 5.46 9.83 14.09
C ALA A 28 4.00 9.33 13.93
N ARG A 29 3.12 9.71 14.86
CA ARG A 29 1.67 9.40 14.75
C ARG A 29 1.04 10.06 13.53
N VAL A 30 1.38 11.33 13.24
CA VAL A 30 0.87 12.06 12.07
C VAL A 30 1.39 11.42 10.77
N ASP A 31 2.68 11.09 10.69
CA ASP A 31 3.27 10.45 9.51
C ASP A 31 2.65 9.08 9.24
N ARG A 32 2.44 8.27 10.28
CA ARG A 32 1.72 7.00 10.18
C ARG A 32 0.30 7.22 9.69
N PHE A 33 -0.45 8.16 10.29
CA PHE A 33 -1.83 8.45 9.88
C PHE A 33 -1.91 8.85 8.41
N ASN A 34 -1.03 9.74 7.95
CA ASN A 34 -1.01 10.20 6.57
C ASN A 34 -0.66 9.06 5.61
N THR A 35 0.32 8.23 5.95
CA THR A 35 0.72 7.07 5.14
C THR A 35 -0.40 6.04 5.05
N SER A 36 -1.02 5.69 6.19
CA SER A 36 -2.18 4.78 6.22
C SER A 36 -3.35 5.35 5.42
N LYS A 37 -3.66 6.63 5.58
CA LYS A 37 -4.73 7.30 4.80
C LYS A 37 -4.46 7.23 3.30
N ALA A 38 -3.22 7.46 2.88
CA ALA A 38 -2.82 7.37 1.47
C ALA A 38 -2.92 5.93 0.94
N LEU A 39 -2.50 4.94 1.73
CA LEU A 39 -2.59 3.52 1.37
C LEU A 39 -4.04 3.04 1.23
N PHE A 40 -4.84 3.18 2.28
CA PHE A 40 -6.23 2.68 2.29
C PHE A 40 -7.17 3.49 1.39
N GLY A 41 -6.81 4.75 1.10
CA GLY A 41 -7.51 5.59 0.14
C GLY A 41 -7.09 5.36 -1.32
N CYS A 42 -6.05 4.55 -1.57
CA CYS A 42 -5.56 4.30 -2.92
C CYS A 42 -6.56 3.40 -3.66
N LYS A 43 -7.08 3.88 -4.81
CA LYS A 43 -7.96 3.12 -5.70
C LYS A 43 -7.47 3.31 -7.14
N LEU A 44 -7.40 2.21 -7.88
CA LEU A 44 -7.08 2.21 -9.29
C LEU A 44 -8.35 2.54 -10.09
N ALA A 45 -8.26 3.53 -10.98
CA ALA A 45 -9.35 3.83 -11.90
C ALA A 45 -9.44 2.77 -13.01
N GLU A 46 -10.65 2.52 -13.52
CA GLU A 46 -10.83 1.62 -14.66
C GLU A 46 -9.97 2.03 -15.86
N GLY A 47 -9.25 1.07 -16.44
CA GLY A 47 -8.35 1.28 -17.57
C GLY A 47 -7.01 1.97 -17.26
N ALA A 48 -6.76 2.39 -16.02
CA ALA A 48 -5.49 2.99 -15.64
C ALA A 48 -4.36 1.95 -15.46
N PRO A 49 -3.07 2.34 -15.59
CA PRO A 49 -1.95 1.39 -15.54
C PRO A 49 -1.76 0.75 -14.15
N VAL A 50 -1.97 -0.57 -14.07
CA VAL A 50 -1.85 -1.39 -12.86
C VAL A 50 -0.47 -1.26 -12.22
N SER A 51 0.60 -1.39 -13.01
CA SER A 51 1.96 -1.46 -12.45
C SER A 51 2.33 -0.22 -11.64
N SER A 52 1.97 0.96 -12.16
CA SER A 52 2.27 2.23 -11.48
C SER A 52 1.52 2.36 -10.14
N HIS A 53 0.32 1.79 -10.07
CA HIS A 53 -0.52 1.76 -8.90
C HIS A 53 0.03 0.80 -7.83
N VAL A 54 0.35 -0.44 -8.22
CA VAL A 54 0.91 -1.45 -7.31
C VAL A 54 2.24 -0.98 -6.71
N ILE A 55 3.15 -0.43 -7.53
CA ILE A 55 4.44 0.13 -7.04
C ILE A 55 4.20 1.24 -6.02
N LYS A 56 3.23 2.14 -6.26
CA LYS A 56 2.89 3.20 -5.32
C LYS A 56 2.39 2.64 -3.99
N MET A 57 1.54 1.61 -4.02
CA MET A 57 1.04 0.97 -2.81
C MET A 57 2.14 0.25 -2.02
N ILE A 58 3.05 -0.46 -2.71
CA ILE A 58 4.23 -1.07 -2.09
C ILE A 58 5.05 -0.01 -1.35
N GLY A 59 5.30 1.15 -1.98
CA GLY A 59 6.03 2.25 -1.34
C GLY A 59 5.36 2.78 -0.05
N TYR A 60 4.03 2.77 0.04
CA TYR A 60 3.33 3.10 1.28
C TYR A 60 3.44 1.98 2.33
N ILE A 61 3.37 0.72 1.92
CA ILE A 61 3.53 -0.45 2.82
C ILE A 61 4.95 -0.45 3.43
N GLU A 62 5.98 -0.25 2.61
CA GLU A 62 7.37 -0.11 3.06
C GLU A 62 7.55 1.11 3.98
N SER A 63 6.85 2.21 3.69
CA SER A 63 6.86 3.39 4.56
C SER A 63 6.24 3.10 5.94
N LEU A 64 5.15 2.34 6.00
CA LEU A 64 4.56 1.90 7.28
C LEU A 64 5.50 0.96 8.05
N GLN A 65 6.17 0.03 7.36
CA GLN A 65 7.18 -0.83 7.96
C GLN A 65 8.32 -0.02 8.59
N ARG A 66 8.84 0.99 7.88
CA ARG A 66 9.88 1.89 8.41
C ARG A 66 9.42 2.73 9.59
N LEU A 67 8.13 3.06 9.67
CA LEU A 67 7.52 3.74 10.81
C LEU A 67 7.24 2.78 12.00
N GLY A 68 7.59 1.49 11.89
CA GLY A 68 7.39 0.49 12.94
C GLY A 68 6.01 -0.19 12.92
N PHE A 69 5.26 -0.05 11.83
CA PHE A 69 3.93 -0.63 11.66
C PHE A 69 3.87 -1.50 10.39
N PRO A 70 4.64 -2.60 10.31
CA PRO A 70 4.58 -3.49 9.16
C PRO A 70 3.17 -4.08 9.02
N LEU A 71 2.75 -4.28 7.77
CA LEU A 71 1.61 -5.14 7.47
C LEU A 71 2.11 -6.56 7.31
N ASP A 72 1.29 -7.54 7.72
CA ASP A 72 1.54 -8.92 7.33
C ASP A 72 1.38 -9.09 5.81
N ASP A 73 2.07 -10.09 5.25
CA ASP A 73 2.14 -10.30 3.79
C ASP A 73 0.75 -10.56 3.18
N ASP A 74 -0.12 -11.28 3.89
CA ASP A 74 -1.48 -11.60 3.44
C ASP A 74 -2.33 -10.31 3.41
N LEU A 75 -2.29 -9.48 4.46
CA LEU A 75 -2.98 -8.20 4.51
C LEU A 75 -2.43 -7.19 3.50
N ALA A 76 -1.13 -7.17 3.27
CA ALA A 76 -0.51 -6.34 2.25
C ALA A 76 -1.05 -6.68 0.85
N ALA A 77 -1.18 -7.98 0.54
CA ALA A 77 -1.80 -8.44 -0.69
C ALA A 77 -3.29 -8.06 -0.75
N ASP A 78 -4.06 -8.30 0.33
CA ASP A 78 -5.49 -8.00 0.40
C ASP A 78 -5.78 -6.51 0.18
N VAL A 79 -4.95 -5.62 0.75
CA VAL A 79 -5.09 -4.16 0.57
C VAL A 79 -4.87 -3.77 -0.89
N ILE A 80 -3.89 -4.38 -1.58
CA ILE A 80 -3.67 -4.17 -3.01
C ILE A 80 -4.86 -4.69 -3.82
N LEU A 81 -5.34 -5.90 -3.55
CA LEU A 81 -6.49 -6.49 -4.26
C LEU A 81 -7.75 -5.63 -4.12
N GLN A 82 -8.04 -5.14 -2.91
CA GLN A 82 -9.19 -4.26 -2.63
C GLN A 82 -9.11 -2.89 -3.32
N SER A 83 -7.92 -2.49 -3.78
CA SER A 83 -7.73 -1.22 -4.48
C SER A 83 -8.05 -1.27 -5.97
N LEU A 84 -8.16 -2.48 -6.52
CA LEU A 84 -8.39 -2.72 -7.95
C LEU A 84 -9.84 -2.40 -8.33
N PRO A 85 -10.10 -2.06 -9.60
CA PRO A 85 -11.44 -1.80 -10.07
C PRO A 85 -12.19 -3.11 -10.40
N ALA A 86 -13.49 -3.01 -10.62
CA ALA A 86 -14.39 -4.17 -10.76
C ALA A 86 -14.01 -5.10 -11.92
N SER A 87 -13.34 -4.60 -12.96
CA SER A 87 -12.81 -5.43 -14.06
C SER A 87 -11.83 -6.53 -13.61
N PHE A 88 -11.24 -6.41 -12.41
CA PHE A 88 -10.33 -7.41 -11.84
C PHE A 88 -11.03 -8.42 -10.90
N GLU A 89 -12.34 -8.30 -10.64
CA GLU A 89 -13.08 -9.22 -9.76
C GLU A 89 -12.89 -10.71 -10.10
N PRO A 90 -12.93 -11.15 -11.38
CA PRO A 90 -12.69 -12.55 -11.71
C PRO A 90 -11.29 -13.05 -11.27
N PHE A 91 -10.28 -12.17 -11.34
CA PHE A 91 -8.94 -12.49 -10.87
C PHE A 91 -8.88 -12.56 -9.34
N ILE A 92 -9.52 -11.63 -8.63
CA ILE A 92 -9.54 -11.59 -7.16
C ILE A 92 -10.20 -12.86 -6.61
N LEU A 93 -11.35 -13.26 -7.17
CA LEU A 93 -12.02 -14.51 -6.81
C LEU A 93 -11.11 -15.72 -7.03
N ASN A 94 -10.44 -15.81 -8.18
CA ASN A 94 -9.52 -16.90 -8.48
C ASN A 94 -8.30 -16.90 -7.53
N TYR A 95 -7.79 -15.73 -7.16
CA TYR A 95 -6.66 -15.59 -6.24
C TYR A 95 -7.01 -16.16 -4.85
N HIS A 96 -8.18 -15.78 -4.30
CA HIS A 96 -8.66 -16.29 -3.02
C HIS A 96 -9.00 -17.79 -3.07
N MET A 97 -9.71 -18.24 -4.11
CA MET A 97 -10.14 -19.64 -4.23
C MET A 97 -8.98 -20.62 -4.32
N ASN A 98 -7.88 -20.24 -4.99
CA ASN A 98 -6.72 -21.12 -5.13
C ASN A 98 -5.70 -20.94 -3.99
N GLY A 99 -6.00 -20.11 -2.98
CA GLY A 99 -5.12 -19.87 -1.84
C GLY A 99 -3.72 -19.41 -2.26
N LEU A 100 -3.64 -18.56 -3.29
CA LEU A 100 -2.36 -18.15 -3.87
C LEU A 100 -1.64 -17.22 -2.89
N LYS A 101 -0.79 -17.79 -2.03
CA LYS A 101 0.13 -16.99 -1.22
C LYS A 101 1.29 -16.55 -2.11
N LYS A 102 1.25 -15.28 -2.51
CA LYS A 102 2.20 -14.67 -3.44
C LYS A 102 2.87 -13.47 -2.81
N SER A 103 4.16 -13.32 -3.09
CA SER A 103 4.86 -12.08 -2.78
C SER A 103 4.26 -10.92 -3.55
N LEU A 104 4.41 -9.68 -3.05
CA LEU A 104 3.89 -8.48 -3.73
C LEU A 104 4.44 -8.34 -5.16
N THR A 105 5.67 -8.78 -5.40
CA THR A 105 6.29 -8.80 -6.73
C THR A 105 5.63 -9.81 -7.67
N GLU A 106 5.31 -11.02 -7.19
CA GLU A 106 4.56 -12.00 -7.98
C GLU A 106 3.15 -11.50 -8.29
N LEU A 107 2.48 -10.90 -7.30
CA LEU A 107 1.15 -10.31 -7.48
C LEU A 107 1.16 -9.21 -8.56
N ASP A 108 2.14 -8.31 -8.56
CA ASP A 108 2.31 -7.30 -9.61
C ASP A 108 2.45 -7.93 -11.01
N GLY A 109 3.26 -8.99 -11.14
CA GLY A 109 3.42 -9.73 -12.40
C GLY A 109 2.13 -10.39 -12.89
N MET A 110 1.35 -10.96 -11.98
CA MET A 110 0.05 -11.56 -12.29
C MET A 110 -0.95 -10.49 -12.75
N LEU A 111 -1.05 -9.38 -12.03
CA LEU A 111 -1.97 -8.29 -12.37
C LEU A 111 -1.63 -7.64 -13.73
N LYS A 112 -0.34 -7.50 -14.08
CA LYS A 112 0.09 -7.07 -15.42
C LYS A 112 -0.38 -8.00 -16.53
N THR A 113 -0.38 -9.30 -16.28
CA THR A 113 -0.84 -10.32 -17.24
C THR A 113 -2.35 -10.20 -17.48
N ILE A 114 -3.12 -9.99 -16.41
CA ILE A 114 -4.57 -9.74 -16.50
C ILE A 114 -4.85 -8.44 -17.25
N GLU A 115 -4.17 -7.35 -16.89
CA GLU A 115 -4.32 -6.05 -17.55
C GLU A 115 -4.05 -6.13 -19.07
N ALA A 116 -3.00 -6.85 -19.47
CA ALA A 116 -2.71 -7.09 -20.89
C ALA A 116 -3.80 -7.91 -21.60
N SER A 117 -4.49 -8.80 -20.88
CA SER A 117 -5.57 -9.63 -21.42
C SER A 117 -6.87 -8.82 -21.55
N LEU A 118 -7.17 -7.95 -20.58
CA LEU A 118 -8.30 -7.01 -20.62
C LEU A 118 -8.20 -6.00 -21.78
N ARG A 119 -6.98 -5.56 -22.12
CA ARG A 119 -6.75 -4.70 -23.30
C ARG A 119 -6.95 -5.42 -24.63
N LYS A 120 -6.84 -6.75 -24.66
CA LYS A 120 -7.00 -7.58 -25.86
C LYS A 120 -8.44 -7.97 -26.14
N THR A 121 -9.40 -7.57 -25.31
CA THR A 121 -10.83 -7.76 -25.57
C THR A 121 -11.49 -6.49 -26.12
N PRO A 122 -11.27 -6.09 -27.40
CA PRO A 122 -12.25 -5.30 -28.13
C PRO A 122 -13.24 -6.26 -28.82
N GLY A 123 -14.49 -6.24 -28.38
CA GLY A 123 -15.66 -6.72 -29.15
C GLY A 123 -15.59 -8.13 -29.76
N HIS A 124 -15.99 -9.15 -29.00
CA HIS A 124 -16.65 -10.31 -29.61
C HIS A 124 -18.16 -10.03 -29.68
N VAL A 125 -18.55 -9.13 -30.59
CA VAL A 125 -19.89 -9.15 -31.18
C VAL A 125 -19.71 -9.79 -32.54
N MET A 126 -19.78 -11.13 -32.60
CA MET A 126 -20.13 -11.79 -33.85
C MET A 126 -21.65 -11.78 -33.94
N ILE A 127 -22.20 -10.78 -34.62
CA ILE A 127 -23.42 -10.96 -35.40
C ILE A 127 -22.93 -11.47 -36.76
N VAL A 128 -23.19 -12.75 -37.04
CA VAL A 128 -23.84 -13.29 -38.27
C VAL A 128 -24.26 -14.71 -37.95
#